data_AF-A0A8C5P168-F1
#
_entry.id   AF-A0A8C5P168-F1
#
_cell.length_a   1.000
_cell.length_b   1.000
_cell.length_c   1.000
_cell.angle_alpha   90.00
_cell.angle_beta   90.00
_cell.angle_gamma   90.00
#
_symmetry.space_group_name_H-M   'P 1'
#
loop_
_entity.id
_entity.type
_entity.pdbx_description
1 polymer ?
#
loop_
_entity_poly.entity_id
_entity_poly.type
_entity_poly.pdbx_seq_one_letter_code
_entity_poly.pdbx_strand_id
1 'polypeptide(L)'
;MAFFKTLRNHWKKTTAGLCLLTWGGHWLYGKHCDNLLRRAACQETQVFGNQLIPPNAQVKKATVFLNPAACKGNCFLQLQLKYFK
;
A
#
# COMPACT_ATOMS: atom_id res chain seq x y z
N MET A 1 1.64 -42.55 -6.25
CA MET A 1 1.48 -41.55 -7.34
C MET A 1 0.00 -41.21 -7.57
N ALA A 2 -0.64 -40.51 -6.62
CA ALA A 2 -2.06 -40.11 -6.73
C ALA A 2 -2.24 -38.69 -7.27
N PHE A 3 -1.24 -37.81 -7.08
CA PHE A 3 -1.26 -36.42 -7.56
C PHE A 3 -1.46 -36.30 -9.08
N PHE A 4 -0.77 -37.12 -9.87
CA PHE A 4 -0.92 -37.14 -11.33
C PHE A 4 -2.32 -37.60 -11.79
N LYS A 5 -3.00 -38.47 -11.03
CA LYS A 5 -4.38 -38.90 -11.36
C LYS A 5 -5.40 -37.79 -11.07
N THR A 6 -5.22 -37.04 -9.99
CA THR A 6 -6.11 -35.91 -9.63
C THR A 6 -5.98 -34.74 -10.60
N LEU A 7 -4.77 -34.44 -11.08
CA LEU A 7 -4.51 -33.41 -12.09
C LEU A 7 -5.20 -33.71 -13.42
N ARG A 8 -5.25 -34.98 -13.83
CA ARG A 8 -5.84 -35.38 -15.12
C ARG A 8 -7.37 -35.40 -15.11
N ASN A 9 -8.01 -35.67 -13.96
CA ASN A 9 -9.47 -35.76 -13.86
C ASN A 9 -10.15 -34.39 -13.64
N HIS A 10 -9.39 -33.39 -13.17
CA HIS A 10 -9.91 -32.06 -12.85
C HIS A 10 -9.00 -30.92 -13.35
N TRP A 11 -8.38 -31.09 -14.52
CA TRP A 11 -7.51 -30.07 -15.13
C TRP A 11 -8.16 -28.69 -15.18
N LYS A 12 -9.47 -28.62 -15.47
CA LYS A 12 -10.25 -27.37 -15.45
C LYS A 12 -10.31 -26.70 -14.06
N LYS A 13 -10.43 -27.48 -12.98
CA LYS A 13 -10.47 -26.96 -11.60
C LYS A 13 -9.09 -26.54 -11.11
N THR A 14 -8.04 -27.27 -11.48
CA THR A 14 -6.66 -26.89 -11.15
C THR A 14 -6.26 -25.61 -11.87
N THR A 15 -6.60 -25.46 -13.16
CA THR A 15 -6.34 -24.21 -13.89
C THR A 15 -7.11 -23.04 -13.28
N ALA A 16 -8.39 -23.22 -12.95
CA ALA A 16 -9.17 -22.18 -12.29
C ALA A 16 -8.59 -21.79 -10.92
N GLY A 17 -8.18 -22.77 -10.12
CA GLY A 17 -7.51 -22.53 -8.84
C GLY A 17 -6.19 -21.80 -9.00
N LEU A 18 -5.37 -22.20 -9.98
CA LEU A 18 -4.09 -21.53 -10.26
C LEU A 18 -4.32 -20.08 -10.72
N CYS A 19 -5.28 -19.83 -11.61
CA CYS A 19 -5.63 -18.47 -12.05
C CYS A 19 -6.13 -17.59 -10.89
N LEU A 20 -6.94 -18.15 -9.99
CA LEU A 20 -7.41 -17.42 -8.80
C LEU A 20 -6.27 -17.14 -7.83
N LEU A 21 -5.34 -18.09 -7.65
CA LEU A 21 -4.16 -17.94 -6.80
C LEU A 21 -3.18 -16.91 -7.37
N THR A 22 -2.92 -16.91 -8.68
CA THR A 22 -2.06 -15.90 -9.31
C THR A 22 -2.70 -14.51 -9.25
N TRP A 23 -4.01 -14.40 -9.50
CA TRP A 23 -4.74 -13.14 -9.35
C TRP A 23 -4.72 -12.63 -7.91
N GLY A 24 -5.07 -13.48 -6.94
CA GLY A 24 -5.09 -13.12 -5.52
C GLY A 24 -3.70 -12.78 -4.98
N GLY A 25 -2.68 -13.52 -5.42
CA GLY A 25 -1.28 -13.26 -5.09
C GLY A 25 -0.81 -11.91 -5.62
N HIS A 26 -1.12 -11.58 -6.88
CA HIS A 26 -0.79 -10.28 -7.46
C HIS A 26 -1.46 -9.13 -6.72
N TRP A 27 -2.74 -9.28 -6.35
CA TRP A 27 -3.46 -8.26 -5.58
C TRP A 27 -2.87 -8.06 -4.18
N LEU A 28 -2.58 -9.15 -3.47
CA LEU A 28 -2.00 -9.10 -2.13
C LEU A 28 -0.59 -8.50 -2.16
N TYR A 29 0.20 -8.86 -3.18
CA TYR A 29 1.54 -8.33 -3.40
C TYR A 29 1.51 -6.81 -3.59
N GLY A 30 0.62 -6.30 -4.44
CA GLY A 30 0.46 -4.85 -4.62
C GLY A 30 0.13 -4.13 -3.30
N LYS A 31 -0.77 -4.71 -2.48
CA LYS A 31 -1.10 -4.15 -1.17
C LYS A 31 0.08 -4.18 -0.19
N HIS A 32 0.89 -5.23 -0.24
CA HIS A 32 2.08 -5.35 0.58
C HIS A 32 3.15 -4.32 0.20
N CYS A 33 3.42 -4.15 -1.11
CA CYS A 33 4.33 -3.13 -1.61
C CYS A 33 3.90 -1.71 -1.23
N ASP A 34 2.61 -1.40 -1.31
CA ASP A 34 2.07 -0.09 -0.90
C ASP A 34 2.37 0.21 0.58
N ASN A 35 2.23 -0.80 1.44
CA ASN A 35 2.53 -0.68 2.87
C ASN A 35 4.04 -0.54 3.13
N LEU A 36 4.89 -1.27 2.41
CA LEU A 36 6.34 -1.13 2.52
C LEU A 36 6.81 0.27 2.11
N LEU A 37 6.30 0.78 0.99
CA LEU A 37 6.65 2.11 0.50
C LEU A 37 6.24 3.21 1.50
N ARG A 38 5.05 3.09 2.11
CA ARG A 38 4.59 4.01 3.17
C ARG A 38 5.49 3.96 4.40
N ARG A 39 5.87 2.76 4.85
CA ARG A 39 6.78 2.60 6.00
C ARG A 39 8.14 3.22 5.73
N ALA A 40 8.71 2.98 4.55
CA ALA A 40 9.98 3.58 4.15
C ALA A 40 9.91 5.11 4.16
N ALA A 41 8.83 5.68 3.60
CA ALA A 41 8.62 7.13 3.62
C ALA A 41 8.49 7.68 5.05
N CYS A 42 7.75 7.01 5.95
CA CYS A 42 7.63 7.43 7.34
C CYS A 42 8.96 7.33 8.11
N GLN A 43 9.78 6.32 7.83
CA GLN A 43 11.10 6.17 8.45
C GLN A 43 12.04 7.30 8.02
N GLU A 44 12.01 7.68 6.74
CA GLU A 44 12.80 8.80 6.23
C GLU A 44 12.35 10.12 6.87
N THR A 45 11.05 10.39 6.96
CA THR A 45 10.53 11.62 7.58
C THR A 45 10.77 11.68 9.09
N GLN A 46 10.77 10.54 9.79
CA GLN A 46 11.07 10.47 11.22
C GLN A 46 12.49 10.96 11.54
N VAL A 47 13.47 10.69 10.66
CA VAL A 47 14.84 11.20 10.82
C VAL A 47 14.87 12.72 10.78
N PHE A 48 14.07 13.35 9.91
CA PHE A 48 13.97 14.80 9.83
C PHE A 48 13.19 15.41 11.01
N GLY A 49 12.13 14.73 11.49
CA GLY A 49 11.35 15.18 12.63
C GLY A 49 12.09 15.10 13.98
N ASN A 50 13.01 14.15 14.12
CA ASN A 50 13.82 13.99 15.33
C ASN A 50 15.03 14.92 15.41
N GLN A 51 15.25 15.78 14.41
CA GLN A 51 16.30 16.79 14.51
C GLN A 51 15.88 17.86 15.52
N LEU A 52 16.74 18.11 16.52
CA LEU A 52 16.52 19.12 17.55
C LEU A 52 16.46 20.51 16.90
N ILE A 53 15.25 21.07 16.85
CA ILE A 53 15.04 22.45 16.42
C ILE A 53 15.43 23.34 17.60
N PRO A 54 16.39 24.27 17.44
CA PRO A 54 16.71 25.21 18.51
C PRO A 54 15.46 26.05 18.83
N PRO A 55 15.19 26.37 20.10
CA PRO A 55 13.92 26.98 20.55
C PRO A 55 13.60 28.34 19.92
N ASN A 56 14.58 28.97 19.26
CA ASN A 56 14.44 30.24 18.55
C ASN A 56 14.22 30.09 17.03
N ALA A 57 14.23 28.87 16.49
CA ALA A 57 14.01 28.63 15.07
C ALA A 57 12.51 28.50 14.75
N GLN A 58 12.06 29.28 13.77
CA GLN A 58 10.67 29.22 13.30
C GLN A 58 10.46 27.96 12.46
N VAL A 59 9.43 27.18 12.81
CA VAL A 59 8.99 26.02 12.01
C VAL A 59 8.47 26.49 10.65
N LYS A 60 8.88 25.80 9.58
CA LYS A 60 8.39 26.10 8.22
C LYS A 60 6.94 25.64 8.10
N LYS A 61 6.02 26.58 7.91
CA LYS A 61 4.61 26.27 7.62
C LYS A 61 4.48 25.86 6.15
N ALA A 62 3.89 24.70 5.91
CA ALA A 62 3.51 24.25 4.57
C ALA A 62 1.98 24.30 4.45
N THR A 63 1.47 25.14 3.56
CA THR A 63 0.03 25.20 3.25
C THR A 63 -0.24 24.31 2.06
N VAL A 64 -0.92 23.18 2.28
CA VAL A 64 -1.28 22.23 1.22
C VAL A 64 -2.75 22.43 0.85
N PHE A 65 -3.02 22.87 -0.36
CA PHE A 65 -4.38 22.95 -0.91
C PHE A 65 -4.78 21.60 -1.49
N LEU A 66 -5.84 21.00 -0.95
CA LEU A 66 -6.37 19.72 -1.40
C LEU A 66 -7.79 19.90 -1.92
N ASN A 67 -7.99 19.57 -3.20
CA ASN A 67 -9.31 19.56 -3.82
C ASN A 67 -9.93 18.15 -3.71
N PRO A 68 -11.01 17.96 -2.93
CA PRO A 68 -11.67 16.65 -2.77
C PRO A 68 -12.20 16.04 -4.08
N ALA A 69 -12.53 16.88 -5.06
CA ALA A 69 -13.07 16.44 -6.36
C ALA A 69 -12.02 15.81 -7.29
N ALA A 70 -10.72 16.02 -7.01
CA ALA A 70 -9.62 15.57 -7.87
C ALA A 70 -9.45 14.04 -7.96
N CYS A 71 -10.11 13.26 -7.09
CA CYS A 71 -10.07 11.80 -7.10
C CYS A 71 -11.45 11.16 -6.91
N LYS A 72 -12.47 11.61 -7.64
CA LYS A 72 -13.85 11.06 -7.54
C LYS A 72 -14.38 11.02 -6.08
N GLY A 73 -13.98 12.00 -5.25
CA GLY A 73 -14.34 12.07 -3.82
C GLY A 73 -13.42 11.32 -2.83
N ASN A 74 -12.47 10.51 -3.30
CA ASN A 74 -11.61 9.69 -2.42
C ASN A 74 -10.29 10.36 -1.99
N CYS A 75 -10.02 11.58 -2.46
CA CYS A 75 -8.76 12.27 -2.21
C CYS A 75 -8.56 12.54 -0.70
N PHE A 76 -9.63 12.96 -0.02
CA PHE A 76 -9.59 13.25 1.42
C PHE A 76 -9.34 12.00 2.27
N LEU A 77 -10.02 10.89 1.95
CA LEU A 77 -9.86 9.61 2.66
C LEU A 77 -8.44 9.03 2.48
N GLN A 78 -7.86 9.18 1.28
CA GLN A 78 -6.51 8.72 0.99
C GLN A 78 -5.44 9.52 1.76
N LEU A 79 -5.62 10.82 1.95
CA LEU A 79 -4.65 11.61 2.69
C LEU A 79 -4.69 11.32 4.19
N GLN A 80 -5.88 11.31 4.78
CA GLN A 80 -6.06 11.07 6.21
C GLN A 80 -5.58 9.66 6.60
N LEU A 81 -5.91 8.63 5.81
CA LEU A 81 -5.46 7.26 6.07
C LEU A 81 -3.98 7.02 5.80
N LYS A 82 -3.32 7.84 4.97
CA LYS A 82 -1.91 7.63 4.57
C LYS A 82 -0.91 8.47 5.37
N TYR A 83 -1.32 9.63 5.89
CA TYR A 83 -0.42 10.55 6.62
C TYR A 83 -0.74 10.72 8.10
N PHE A 84 -1.97 10.39 8.56
CA PHE A 84 -2.43 10.69 9.92
C PHE A 84 -2.69 9.44 10.79
N LYS A 85 -2.20 8.27 10.38
CA LYS A 85 -2.29 7.03 11.15
C LYS A 85 -0.93 6.61 11.70
#